data_AF-A0A0L0W744-F1
#
_entry.id   AF-A0A0L0W744-F1
#
_cell.length_a   1.000
_cell.length_b   1.000
_cell.length_c   1.000
_cell.angle_alpha   90.00
_cell.angle_beta   90.00
_cell.angle_gamma   90.00
#
_symmetry.space_group_name_H-M   'P 1'
#
loop_
_entity.id
_entity.type
_entity.pdbx_description
1 polymer ?
#
loop_
_entity_poly.entity_id
_entity_poly.type
_entity_poly.pdbx_seq_one_letter_code
_entity_poly.pdbx_strand_id
1 'polypeptide(L)'
;MVIKVTSIGYKSLALKILLVIISILYISFLYIDFFNVRTFISSDVIKFIAIILCFFITLLTGEDSLNPRDLFLLKAGFFITILADLCLIIIDDFILGVSLFCMVQIFYSIRYKVDEFHPILVRFMIVFLVVMVIYLIVNFFVIKIDVLFAVALFYSICLIDSVVRGIKACKNNLYPYPNKYMIAYGMILFLLCDINVGLFNINRFINVSGDFGKLLHNTSFLLIWIFYIPSQVLLSLSGYDFNKKRNLKI
;
A
#
# COMPACT_ATOMS: atom_id res chain seq x y z
N MET A 1 -36.29 1.92 12.63
CA MET A 1 -35.19 1.67 13.59
C MET A 1 -34.65 0.24 13.50
N VAL A 2 -35.50 -0.79 13.48
CA VAL A 2 -35.12 -2.22 13.40
C VAL A 2 -34.29 -2.59 12.14
N ILE A 3 -34.62 -2.06 10.96
CA ILE A 3 -33.93 -2.39 9.69
C ILE A 3 -32.47 -1.89 9.66
N LYS A 4 -32.18 -0.76 10.34
CA LYS A 4 -30.83 -0.16 10.35
C LYS A 4 -29.88 -0.92 11.30
N VAL A 5 -30.43 -1.52 12.37
CA VAL A 5 -29.66 -2.31 13.34
C VAL A 5 -29.26 -3.66 12.74
N THR A 6 -30.14 -4.31 11.97
CA THR A 6 -29.83 -5.58 11.31
C THR A 6 -28.76 -5.42 10.23
N SER A 7 -28.83 -4.36 9.40
CA SER A 7 -27.83 -4.12 8.33
C SER A 7 -26.41 -3.88 8.85
N ILE A 8 -26.27 -3.24 10.02
CA ILE A 8 -24.96 -2.97 10.67
C ILE A 8 -24.33 -4.29 11.17
N GLY A 9 -25.16 -5.22 11.64
CA GLY A 9 -24.72 -6.56 12.06
C GLY A 9 -24.09 -7.37 10.92
N TYR A 10 -24.75 -7.43 9.77
CA TYR A 10 -24.26 -8.17 8.60
C TYR A 10 -22.95 -7.61 8.03
N LYS A 11 -22.81 -6.28 7.92
CA LYS A 11 -21.56 -5.65 7.45
C LYS A 11 -20.38 -5.96 8.37
N SER A 12 -20.60 -5.87 9.69
CA SER A 12 -19.56 -6.23 10.65
C SER A 12 -19.16 -7.70 10.56
N LEU A 13 -20.12 -8.60 10.32
CA LEU A 13 -19.83 -10.02 10.17
C LEU A 13 -19.02 -10.26 8.90
N ALA A 14 -19.41 -9.66 7.78
CA ALA A 14 -18.69 -9.72 6.51
C ALA A 14 -17.25 -9.20 6.64
N LEU A 15 -17.02 -8.07 7.32
CA LEU A 15 -15.68 -7.56 7.59
C LEU A 15 -14.82 -8.56 8.37
N LYS A 16 -15.37 -9.19 9.41
CA LYS A 16 -14.65 -10.22 10.18
C LYS A 16 -14.32 -11.44 9.33
N ILE A 17 -15.27 -11.91 8.52
CA ILE A 17 -15.07 -13.05 7.61
C ILE A 17 -13.95 -12.72 6.61
N LEU A 18 -13.97 -11.53 6.00
CA LEU A 18 -12.91 -11.09 5.09
C LEU A 18 -11.54 -11.06 5.77
N LEU A 19 -11.44 -10.54 6.99
CA LEU A 19 -10.18 -10.52 7.74
C LEU A 19 -9.65 -11.93 8.04
N VAL A 20 -10.55 -12.87 8.38
CA VAL A 20 -10.19 -14.28 8.58
C VAL A 20 -9.69 -14.89 7.27
N ILE A 21 -10.39 -14.67 6.16
CA ILE A 21 -9.99 -15.16 4.83
C ILE A 21 -8.61 -14.58 4.45
N ILE A 22 -8.41 -13.27 4.57
CA ILE A 22 -7.12 -12.62 4.28
C ILE A 22 -6.02 -13.21 5.15
N SER A 23 -6.28 -13.46 6.44
CA SER A 23 -5.29 -14.06 7.36
C SER A 23 -4.92 -15.48 6.95
N ILE A 24 -5.90 -16.28 6.52
CA ILE A 24 -5.66 -17.64 6.00
C ILE A 24 -4.81 -17.56 4.73
N LEU A 25 -5.21 -16.76 3.74
CA LEU A 25 -4.45 -16.59 2.49
C LEU A 25 -3.02 -16.11 2.76
N TYR A 26 -2.87 -15.16 3.70
CA TYR A 26 -1.58 -14.62 4.14
C TYR A 26 -0.65 -15.69 4.69
N ILE A 27 -1.12 -16.49 5.65
CA ILE A 27 -0.34 -17.59 6.23
C ILE A 27 -0.04 -18.64 5.16
N SER A 28 -1.01 -18.95 4.28
CA SER A 28 -0.84 -19.94 3.22
C SER A 28 0.26 -19.55 2.22
N PHE A 29 0.24 -18.33 1.67
CA PHE A 29 1.27 -17.96 0.69
C PHE A 29 2.65 -17.79 1.36
N LEU A 30 2.71 -17.31 2.61
CA LEU A 30 3.98 -17.24 3.35
C LEU A 30 4.58 -18.63 3.58
N TYR A 31 3.74 -19.62 3.90
CA TYR A 31 4.17 -21.00 4.01
C TYR A 31 4.69 -21.54 2.68
N ILE A 32 3.98 -21.27 1.58
CA ILE A 32 4.40 -21.67 0.22
C ILE A 32 5.77 -21.06 -0.13
N ASP A 33 5.94 -19.76 0.09
CA ASP A 33 7.17 -19.02 -0.23
C ASP A 33 8.35 -19.44 0.66
N PHE A 34 8.11 -19.69 1.95
CA PHE A 34 9.16 -20.09 2.90
C PHE A 34 9.68 -21.50 2.64
N PHE A 35 8.78 -22.45 2.39
CA PHE A 35 9.13 -23.87 2.18
C PHE A 35 9.29 -24.22 0.68
N ASN A 36 9.12 -23.26 -0.22
CA ASN A 36 9.16 -23.43 -1.66
C ASN A 36 8.26 -24.59 -2.16
N VAL A 37 7.05 -24.66 -1.60
CA VAL A 37 6.11 -25.76 -1.86
C VAL A 37 5.45 -25.55 -3.21
N ARG A 38 5.54 -26.55 -4.10
CA ARG A 38 4.84 -26.49 -5.39
C ARG A 38 3.36 -26.78 -5.19
N THR A 39 2.53 -25.79 -5.46
CA THR A 39 1.06 -25.88 -5.41
C THR A 39 0.46 -25.68 -6.79
N PHE A 40 -0.81 -26.10 -6.96
CA PHE A 40 -1.55 -25.90 -8.21
C PHE A 40 -1.81 -24.41 -8.51
N ILE A 41 -2.02 -23.61 -7.46
CA ILE A 41 -2.17 -22.16 -7.53
C ILE A 41 -0.84 -21.53 -7.13
N SER A 42 -0.32 -20.60 -7.92
CA SER A 42 0.92 -19.88 -7.59
C SER A 42 0.72 -18.96 -6.37
N SER A 43 1.78 -18.76 -5.57
CA SER A 43 1.71 -17.84 -4.43
C SER A 43 1.39 -16.41 -4.84
N ASP A 44 1.83 -15.99 -6.03
CA ASP A 44 1.54 -14.67 -6.63
C ASP A 44 0.06 -14.42 -6.88
N VAL A 45 -0.68 -15.43 -7.34
CA VAL A 45 -2.15 -15.33 -7.48
C VAL A 45 -2.82 -15.22 -6.10
N ILE A 46 -2.35 -15.97 -5.11
CA ILE A 46 -2.89 -15.92 -3.74
C ILE A 46 -2.66 -14.52 -3.12
N LYS A 47 -1.45 -13.97 -3.30
CA LYS A 47 -1.09 -12.61 -2.87
C LYS A 47 -2.01 -11.58 -3.53
N PHE A 48 -2.20 -11.67 -4.84
CA PHE A 48 -3.08 -10.77 -5.59
C PHE A 48 -4.54 -10.83 -5.13
N ILE A 49 -5.07 -12.02 -4.85
CA ILE A 49 -6.41 -12.18 -4.26
C ILE A 49 -6.50 -11.48 -2.90
N ALA A 50 -5.50 -11.64 -2.03
CA ALA A 50 -5.50 -10.98 -0.72
C ALA A 50 -5.56 -9.44 -0.82
N ILE A 51 -4.88 -8.86 -1.82
CA ILE A 51 -4.91 -7.42 -2.11
C ILE A 51 -6.32 -6.98 -2.57
N ILE A 52 -6.94 -7.74 -3.47
CA ILE A 52 -8.32 -7.49 -3.91
C ILE A 52 -9.29 -7.53 -2.71
N LEU A 53 -9.12 -8.49 -1.79
CA LEU A 53 -9.95 -8.56 -0.58
C LEU A 53 -9.74 -7.34 0.34
N CYS A 54 -8.54 -6.78 0.41
CA CYS A 54 -8.29 -5.52 1.13
C CYS A 54 -9.06 -4.34 0.51
N PHE A 55 -9.19 -4.27 -0.82
CA PHE A 55 -10.05 -3.28 -1.45
C PHE A 55 -11.52 -3.48 -1.11
N PHE A 56 -12.02 -4.73 -1.07
CA PHE A 56 -13.40 -5.00 -0.66
C PHE A 56 -13.71 -4.52 0.76
N ILE A 57 -12.75 -4.54 1.69
CA ILE A 57 -12.90 -3.92 3.03
C ILE A 57 -13.26 -2.43 2.90
N THR A 58 -12.59 -1.69 2.01
CA THR A 58 -12.87 -0.26 1.80
C THR A 58 -14.27 -0.02 1.21
N LEU A 59 -14.76 -0.93 0.35
CA LEU A 59 -16.11 -0.85 -0.22
C LEU A 59 -17.19 -1.06 0.84
N LEU A 60 -17.00 -2.05 1.72
CA LEU A 60 -17.93 -2.38 2.80
C LEU A 60 -18.04 -1.29 3.88
N THR A 61 -17.04 -0.41 3.98
CA THR A 61 -17.05 0.70 4.94
C THR A 61 -18.24 1.63 4.71
N GLY A 62 -18.56 2.00 3.46
CA GLY A 62 -19.78 2.73 3.08
C GLY A 62 -20.17 3.89 4.01
N GLU A 63 -21.40 3.85 4.55
CA GLU A 63 -21.97 4.83 5.48
C GLU A 63 -21.34 4.84 6.88
N ASP A 64 -20.50 3.86 7.20
CA ASP A 64 -19.74 3.78 8.46
C ASP A 64 -18.34 4.36 8.25
N SER A 65 -18.20 5.35 7.38
CA SER A 65 -16.94 6.07 7.17
C SER A 65 -16.83 7.30 8.06
N LEU A 66 -15.59 7.66 8.39
CA LEU A 66 -15.28 8.87 9.15
C LEU A 66 -15.65 10.15 8.40
N ASN A 67 -15.35 10.17 7.09
CA ASN A 67 -15.63 11.28 6.20
C ASN A 67 -15.82 10.74 4.77
N PRO A 68 -16.86 11.15 4.02
CA PRO A 68 -17.11 10.64 2.67
C PRO A 68 -15.97 10.97 1.68
N ARG A 69 -15.32 12.13 1.82
CA ARG A 69 -14.19 12.52 0.96
C ARG A 69 -12.94 11.71 1.26
N ASP A 70 -12.67 11.43 2.53
CA ASP A 70 -11.61 10.51 2.97
C ASP A 70 -11.82 9.11 2.39
N LEU A 71 -13.05 8.59 2.49
CA LEU A 71 -13.40 7.27 1.97
C LEU A 71 -13.26 7.20 0.45
N PHE A 72 -13.67 8.25 -0.28
CA PHE A 72 -13.51 8.31 -1.73
C PHE A 72 -12.02 8.21 -2.13
N LEU A 73 -11.16 9.01 -1.50
CA LEU A 73 -9.72 8.98 -1.75
C LEU A 73 -9.10 7.62 -1.39
N LEU A 74 -9.56 7.00 -0.29
CA LEU A 74 -9.12 5.66 0.11
C LEU A 74 -9.51 4.60 -0.93
N LYS A 75 -10.76 4.61 -1.39
CA LYS A 75 -11.25 3.67 -2.42
C LYS A 75 -10.53 3.85 -3.74
N ALA A 76 -10.34 5.09 -4.19
CA ALA A 76 -9.60 5.40 -5.40
C ALA A 76 -8.14 4.94 -5.29
N GLY A 77 -7.49 5.21 -4.14
CA GLY A 77 -6.15 4.73 -3.85
C GLY A 77 -6.04 3.21 -3.95
N PHE A 78 -6.91 2.45 -3.27
CA PHE A 78 -6.89 0.98 -3.33
C PHE A 78 -7.24 0.40 -4.70
N PHE A 79 -8.12 1.06 -5.47
CA PHE A 79 -8.39 0.64 -6.83
C PHE A 79 -7.14 0.77 -7.70
N ILE A 80 -6.41 1.87 -7.59
CA ILE A 80 -5.13 2.06 -8.27
C ILE A 80 -4.08 1.07 -7.74
N THR A 81 -4.07 0.77 -6.43
CA THR A 81 -3.20 -0.28 -5.85
C THR A 81 -3.42 -1.62 -6.52
N ILE A 82 -4.67 -2.05 -6.74
CA ILE A 82 -4.95 -3.30 -7.47
C ILE A 82 -4.36 -3.26 -8.89
N LEU A 83 -4.50 -2.15 -9.60
CA LEU A 83 -3.92 -2.01 -10.94
C LEU A 83 -2.38 -2.04 -10.90
N ALA A 84 -1.78 -1.37 -9.91
CA ALA A 84 -0.34 -1.35 -9.71
C ALA A 84 0.20 -2.75 -9.40
N ASP A 85 -0.44 -3.47 -8.48
CA ASP A 85 -0.08 -4.83 -8.11
C ASP A 85 -0.33 -5.83 -9.25
N LEU A 86 -1.36 -5.64 -10.07
CA LEU A 86 -1.55 -6.43 -11.28
C LEU A 86 -0.35 -6.28 -12.22
N CYS A 87 0.09 -5.03 -12.44
CA CYS A 87 1.27 -4.74 -13.25
C CYS A 87 2.54 -5.37 -12.68
N LEU A 88 2.78 -5.24 -11.37
CA LEU A 88 4.01 -5.75 -10.75
C LEU A 88 4.03 -7.28 -10.57
N ILE A 89 2.92 -7.89 -10.15
CA ILE A 89 2.89 -9.29 -9.72
C ILE A 89 2.58 -10.23 -10.90
N ILE A 90 1.66 -9.83 -11.79
CA ILE A 90 1.10 -10.74 -12.80
C ILE A 90 1.64 -10.42 -14.20
N ILE A 91 1.74 -9.14 -14.56
CA ILE A 91 2.16 -8.70 -15.90
C ILE A 91 3.68 -8.54 -16.01
N ASP A 92 4.38 -8.31 -14.90
CA ASP A 92 5.82 -8.00 -14.82
C ASP A 92 6.20 -6.65 -15.47
N ASP A 93 5.27 -5.68 -15.49
CA ASP A 93 5.50 -4.31 -15.95
C ASP A 93 5.84 -3.39 -14.76
N PHE A 94 7.13 -3.32 -14.44
CA PHE A 94 7.65 -2.53 -13.32
C PHE A 94 7.47 -1.03 -13.49
N ILE A 95 7.61 -0.50 -14.71
CA ILE A 95 7.52 0.95 -14.94
C ILE A 95 6.09 1.42 -14.70
N LEU A 96 5.11 0.72 -15.28
CA LEU A 96 3.71 1.06 -15.10
C LEU A 96 3.26 0.84 -13.65
N GLY A 97 3.64 -0.28 -13.04
CA GLY A 97 3.29 -0.58 -11.65
C GLY A 97 3.82 0.46 -10.66
N VAL A 98 5.10 0.83 -10.74
CA VAL A 98 5.69 1.87 -9.86
C VAL A 98 5.09 3.26 -10.16
N SER A 99 4.77 3.56 -11.42
CA SER A 99 4.08 4.81 -11.79
C SER A 99 2.68 4.90 -11.17
N LEU A 100 1.92 3.80 -11.17
CA LEU A 100 0.61 3.73 -10.51
C LEU A 100 0.76 3.87 -8.99
N PHE A 101 1.78 3.27 -8.39
CA PHE A 101 2.07 3.47 -6.98
C PHE A 101 2.43 4.93 -6.63
N CYS A 102 3.06 5.68 -7.54
CA CYS A 102 3.22 7.13 -7.34
C CYS A 102 1.87 7.82 -7.17
N MET A 103 0.88 7.47 -8.00
CA MET A 103 -0.48 8.00 -7.85
C MET A 103 -1.08 7.60 -6.51
N VAL A 104 -0.97 6.33 -6.10
CA VAL A 104 -1.45 5.85 -4.78
C VAL A 104 -0.91 6.71 -3.64
N GLN A 105 0.40 7.00 -3.63
CA GLN A 105 1.02 7.82 -2.58
C GLN A 105 0.56 9.29 -2.60
N ILE A 106 0.26 9.85 -3.78
CA ILE A 106 -0.34 11.18 -3.91
C ILE A 106 -1.75 11.17 -3.31
N PHE A 107 -2.57 10.16 -3.60
CA PHE A 107 -3.90 10.00 -3.01
C PHE A 107 -3.84 9.91 -1.48
N TYR A 108 -2.90 9.14 -0.91
CA TYR A 108 -2.70 9.10 0.54
C TYR A 108 -2.26 10.46 1.10
N SER A 109 -1.35 11.16 0.44
CA SER A 109 -0.88 12.48 0.88
C SER A 109 -2.00 13.51 0.92
N ILE A 110 -2.87 13.50 -0.10
CA ILE A 110 -4.08 14.33 -0.17
C ILE A 110 -5.08 13.91 0.91
N ARG A 111 -5.28 12.60 1.11
CA ARG A 111 -6.21 12.06 2.11
C ARG A 111 -5.93 12.61 3.51
N TYR A 112 -4.66 12.67 3.92
CA TYR A 112 -4.29 13.14 5.26
C TYR A 112 -4.32 14.67 5.43
N LYS A 113 -4.47 15.41 4.32
CA LYS A 113 -4.58 16.87 4.29
C LYS A 113 -5.47 17.32 3.14
N VAL A 114 -6.76 17.05 3.29
CA VAL A 114 -7.77 17.25 2.24
C VAL A 114 -7.85 18.71 1.76
N ASP A 115 -7.59 19.67 2.65
CA ASP A 115 -7.63 21.11 2.34
C ASP A 115 -6.42 21.58 1.52
N GLU A 116 -5.34 20.79 1.47
CA GLU A 116 -4.12 21.10 0.72
C GLU A 116 -4.07 20.38 -0.65
N PHE A 117 -5.21 19.99 -1.22
CA PHE A 117 -5.27 19.25 -2.50
C PHE A 117 -4.41 19.89 -3.61
N HIS A 118 -4.66 21.16 -3.94
CA HIS A 118 -3.92 21.85 -5.00
C HIS A 118 -2.43 22.05 -4.66
N PRO A 119 -2.05 22.56 -3.47
CA PRO A 119 -0.65 22.66 -3.07
C PRO A 119 0.13 21.33 -3.12
N ILE A 120 -0.50 20.21 -2.73
CA ILE A 120 0.13 18.88 -2.75
C ILE A 120 0.37 18.44 -4.20
N LEU A 121 -0.64 18.57 -5.07
CA LEU A 121 -0.51 18.18 -6.47
C LEU A 121 0.57 19.00 -7.19
N VAL A 122 0.57 20.33 -7.02
CA VAL A 122 1.57 21.21 -7.64
C VAL A 122 2.98 20.84 -7.16
N ARG A 123 3.15 20.56 -5.86
CA ARG A 123 4.44 20.14 -5.32
C ARG A 123 4.94 18.85 -5.96
N PHE A 124 4.09 17.83 -6.08
CA PHE A 124 4.48 16.58 -6.72
C PHE A 124 4.75 16.74 -8.21
N MET A 125 4.01 17.60 -8.91
CA MET A 125 4.30 17.94 -10.31
C MET A 125 5.67 18.61 -10.46
N ILE A 126 6.01 19.55 -9.58
CA ILE A 126 7.34 20.19 -9.58
C ILE A 126 8.42 19.15 -9.32
N VAL A 127 8.26 18.30 -8.29
CA VAL A 127 9.23 17.25 -7.97
C VAL A 127 9.39 16.27 -9.15
N PHE A 128 8.29 15.86 -9.78
CA PHE A 128 8.31 14.99 -10.96
C PHE A 128 9.10 15.64 -12.10
N LEU A 129 8.82 16.90 -12.43
CA LEU A 129 9.54 17.63 -13.47
C LEU A 129 11.04 17.73 -13.16
N VAL A 130 11.40 18.05 -11.92
CA VAL A 130 12.81 18.13 -11.48
C VAL A 130 13.49 16.78 -11.63
N VAL A 131 12.87 15.69 -11.17
CA VAL A 131 13.43 14.33 -11.31
C VAL A 131 13.62 13.95 -12.77
N MET A 132 12.64 14.23 -13.63
CA MET A 132 12.72 13.90 -15.06
C MET A 132 13.77 14.75 -15.79
N VAL A 133 13.92 16.03 -15.45
CA VAL A 133 14.99 16.88 -16.01
C VAL A 133 16.36 16.36 -15.59
N ILE A 134 16.55 16.03 -14.30
CA ILE A 134 17.80 15.43 -13.82
C ILE A 134 18.08 14.11 -14.54
N TYR A 135 17.07 13.25 -14.68
CA TYR A 135 17.19 11.99 -15.43
C TYR A 135 17.64 12.23 -16.88
N LEU A 136 17.01 13.17 -17.60
CA LEU A 136 17.39 13.48 -18.99
C LEU A 136 18.84 14.00 -19.09
N ILE A 137 19.25 14.87 -18.16
CA ILE A 137 20.63 15.39 -18.11
C ILE A 137 21.61 14.24 -17.87
N VAL A 138 21.38 13.40 -16.85
CA VAL A 138 22.27 12.28 -16.54
C VAL A 138 22.31 11.26 -17.68
N ASN A 139 21.15 10.92 -18.24
CA ASN A 139 21.02 9.94 -19.32
C ASN A 139 21.71 10.39 -20.62
N PHE A 140 21.68 11.69 -20.92
CA PHE A 140 22.29 12.24 -22.14
C PHE A 140 23.78 12.54 -21.97
N PHE A 141 24.20 13.10 -20.84
CA PHE A 141 25.56 13.63 -20.66
C PHE A 141 26.50 12.74 -19.83
N VAL A 142 25.97 11.84 -18.99
CA VAL A 142 26.79 11.10 -18.01
C VAL A 142 26.81 9.60 -18.30
N ILE A 143 25.65 8.94 -18.18
CA ILE A 143 25.53 7.50 -18.35
C ILE A 143 24.09 7.15 -18.72
N LYS A 144 23.90 6.17 -19.62
CA LYS A 144 22.57 5.67 -19.94
C LYS A 144 21.98 4.93 -18.73
N ILE A 145 20.84 5.41 -18.24
CA ILE A 145 20.14 4.84 -17.07
C ILE A 145 18.74 4.45 -17.51
N ASP A 146 18.22 3.34 -16.99
CA ASP A 146 16.84 2.94 -17.20
C ASP A 146 15.88 3.95 -16.55
N VAL A 147 14.82 4.35 -17.27
CA VAL A 147 13.78 5.26 -16.77
C VAL A 147 13.14 4.75 -15.48
N LEU A 148 13.13 3.44 -15.24
CA LEU A 148 12.64 2.83 -14.00
C LEU A 148 13.30 3.44 -12.76
N PHE A 149 14.59 3.80 -12.81
CA PHE A 149 15.27 4.44 -11.68
C PHE A 149 14.72 5.84 -11.38
N ALA A 150 14.40 6.62 -12.41
CA ALA A 150 13.81 7.94 -12.24
C ALA A 150 12.39 7.84 -11.65
N VAL A 151 11.59 6.89 -12.15
CA VAL A 151 10.24 6.62 -11.64
C VAL A 151 10.31 6.12 -10.19
N ALA A 152 11.23 5.20 -9.87
CA ALA A 152 11.44 4.69 -8.51
C ALA A 152 11.93 5.77 -7.54
N LEU A 153 12.78 6.70 -8.00
CA LEU A 153 13.21 7.84 -7.18
C LEU A 153 12.03 8.77 -6.88
N PHE A 154 11.24 9.12 -7.90
CA PHE A 154 10.03 9.92 -7.71
C PHE A 154 9.05 9.23 -6.75
N TYR A 155 8.83 7.93 -6.95
CA TYR A 155 8.03 7.10 -6.07
C TYR A 155 8.51 7.15 -4.62
N SER A 156 9.81 6.99 -4.39
CA SER A 156 10.40 7.01 -3.05
C SER A 156 10.13 8.33 -2.32
N ILE A 157 10.21 9.47 -3.04
CA ILE A 157 9.90 10.78 -2.48
C ILE A 157 8.40 10.87 -2.11
N CYS A 158 7.51 10.40 -2.99
CA CYS A 158 6.07 10.37 -2.73
C CYS A 158 5.72 9.50 -1.52
N LEU A 159 6.33 8.32 -1.41
CA LEU A 159 6.16 7.39 -0.30
C LEU A 159 6.64 8.00 1.02
N ILE A 160 7.80 8.66 1.04
CA ILE A 160 8.30 9.31 2.26
C ILE A 160 7.36 10.43 2.71
N ASP A 161 6.85 11.26 1.78
CA ASP A 161 5.90 12.33 2.11
C ASP A 161 4.59 11.77 2.69
N SER A 162 4.03 10.72 2.08
CA SER A 162 2.80 10.08 2.56
C SER A 162 2.99 9.42 3.94
N VAL A 163 4.13 8.77 4.19
CA VAL A 163 4.50 8.19 5.51
C VAL A 163 4.60 9.28 6.57
N VAL A 164 5.35 10.35 6.28
CA VAL A 164 5.51 11.48 7.22
C VAL A 164 4.16 12.12 7.53
N ARG A 165 3.29 12.28 6.54
CA ARG A 165 1.93 12.80 6.74
C ARG A 165 1.07 11.83 7.55
N GLY A 166 1.14 10.52 7.29
CA GLY A 166 0.42 9.51 8.07
C GLY A 166 0.81 9.51 9.55
N ILE A 167 2.11 9.62 9.84
CA ILE A 167 2.62 9.74 11.23
C ILE A 167 2.16 11.06 11.87
N LYS A 168 2.23 12.18 11.14
CA LYS A 168 1.74 13.48 11.63
C LYS A 168 0.24 13.47 11.88
N ALA A 169 -0.56 12.81 11.03
CA ALA A 169 -1.99 12.65 11.23
C ALA A 169 -2.30 11.92 12.54
N CYS A 170 -1.45 10.94 12.91
CA CYS A 170 -1.54 10.28 14.21
C CYS A 170 -1.13 11.18 15.38
N LYS A 171 0.02 11.85 15.28
CA LYS A 171 0.54 12.74 16.34
C LYS A 171 -0.42 13.90 16.64
N ASN A 172 -1.04 14.45 15.61
CA ASN A 172 -1.93 15.61 15.71
C ASN A 172 -3.40 15.22 15.95
N ASN A 173 -3.70 13.93 16.16
CA ASN A 173 -5.06 13.42 16.38
C ASN A 173 -6.07 13.82 15.29
N LEU A 174 -5.64 13.85 14.01
CA LEU A 174 -6.53 14.20 12.89
C LEU A 174 -7.60 13.13 12.63
N TYR A 175 -7.34 11.90 13.08
CA TYR A 175 -8.26 10.77 13.00
C TYR A 175 -8.55 10.23 14.41
N PRO A 176 -9.76 9.68 14.66
CA PRO A 176 -10.08 9.09 15.95
C PRO A 176 -9.29 7.80 16.21
N TYR A 177 -9.32 7.35 17.46
CA TYR A 177 -8.87 6.00 17.81
C TYR A 177 -9.87 4.95 17.28
N PRO A 178 -9.42 3.82 16.69
CA PRO A 178 -8.04 3.40 16.45
C PRO A 178 -7.44 3.83 15.11
N ASN A 179 -8.23 4.47 14.23
CA ASN A 179 -7.90 4.78 12.83
C ASN A 179 -6.55 5.48 12.66
N LYS A 180 -6.23 6.43 13.53
CA LYS A 180 -4.95 7.16 13.48
C LYS A 180 -3.72 6.26 13.55
N TYR A 181 -3.79 5.20 14.36
CA TYR A 181 -2.69 4.23 14.49
C TYR A 181 -2.66 3.27 13.30
N MET A 182 -3.82 2.89 12.77
CA MET A 182 -3.90 2.08 11.55
C MET A 182 -3.25 2.80 10.36
N ILE A 183 -3.48 4.11 10.23
CA ILE A 183 -2.81 4.95 9.23
C ILE A 183 -1.29 4.93 9.44
N ALA A 184 -0.82 5.30 10.64
CA ALA A 184 0.61 5.43 10.90
C ALA A 184 1.35 4.10 10.73
N TYR A 185 0.89 3.02 11.35
CA TYR A 185 1.52 1.71 11.23
C TYR A 185 1.37 1.13 9.82
N GLY A 186 0.22 1.32 9.17
CA GLY A 186 0.04 0.93 7.77
C GLY A 186 1.08 1.56 6.86
N MET A 187 1.25 2.88 6.92
CA MET A 187 2.25 3.57 6.09
C MET A 187 3.69 3.17 6.43
N ILE A 188 4.02 2.95 7.71
CA ILE A 188 5.36 2.47 8.12
C ILE A 188 5.62 1.07 7.54
N LEU A 189 4.67 0.15 7.64
CA LEU A 189 4.80 -1.18 7.07
C LEU A 189 4.90 -1.14 5.54
N PHE A 190 4.17 -0.23 4.87
CA PHE A 190 4.33 0.01 3.44
C PHE A 190 5.78 0.41 3.10
N LEU A 191 6.34 1.39 3.82
CA LEU A 191 7.73 1.79 3.63
C LEU A 191 8.71 0.63 3.85
N LEU A 192 8.51 -0.16 4.90
CA LEU A 192 9.37 -1.32 5.18
C LEU A 192 9.28 -2.37 4.07
N CYS A 193 8.09 -2.63 3.52
CA CYS A 193 7.91 -3.48 2.34
C CYS A 193 8.78 -2.98 1.18
N ASP A 194 8.69 -1.71 0.83
CA ASP A 194 9.35 -1.18 -0.37
C ASP A 194 10.86 -1.03 -0.21
N ILE A 195 11.35 -0.79 1.01
CA ILE A 195 12.78 -0.93 1.31
C ILE A 195 13.25 -2.35 0.96
N ASN A 196 12.47 -3.37 1.31
CA ASN A 196 12.80 -4.75 0.95
C ASN A 196 12.64 -5.03 -0.56
N VAL A 197 11.71 -4.36 -1.26
CA VAL A 197 11.64 -4.41 -2.74
C VAL A 197 12.92 -3.86 -3.37
N GLY A 198 13.42 -2.72 -2.86
CA GLY A 198 14.68 -2.13 -3.31
C GLY A 198 15.88 -3.04 -3.03
N LEU A 199 15.96 -3.60 -1.82
CA LEU A 199 17.03 -4.54 -1.43
C LEU A 199 16.97 -5.84 -2.23
N PHE A 200 15.78 -6.38 -2.49
CA PHE A 200 15.60 -7.57 -3.31
C PHE A 200 16.16 -7.39 -4.73
N ASN A 201 15.93 -6.21 -5.31
CA ASN A 201 16.39 -5.89 -6.66
C ASN A 201 17.85 -5.40 -6.71
N ILE A 202 18.47 -5.01 -5.59
CA ILE A 202 19.84 -4.48 -5.57
C ILE A 202 20.87 -5.50 -6.09
N ASN A 203 20.61 -6.79 -5.87
CA ASN A 203 21.46 -7.89 -6.34
C ASN A 203 21.52 -8.00 -7.87
N ARG A 204 20.55 -7.41 -8.60
CA ARG A 204 20.62 -7.32 -10.06
C ARG A 204 21.65 -6.29 -10.52
N PHE A 205 22.04 -5.35 -9.66
CA PHE A 205 22.88 -4.20 -10.01
C PHE A 205 24.26 -4.26 -9.34
N ILE A 206 24.33 -4.80 -8.13
CA ILE A 206 25.58 -5.05 -7.44
C ILE A 206 25.80 -6.56 -7.53
N ASN A 207 26.94 -6.97 -8.09
CA ASN A 207 27.41 -8.36 -8.04
C ASN A 207 27.79 -8.72 -6.60
N VAL A 208 26.80 -8.75 -5.70
CA VAL A 208 26.93 -9.29 -4.35
C VAL A 208 27.00 -10.80 -4.51
N SER A 209 28.17 -11.29 -4.89
CA SER A 209 28.43 -12.71 -5.08
C SER A 209 28.60 -13.42 -3.73
N GLY A 210 28.22 -14.70 -3.70
CA GLY A 210 28.35 -15.55 -2.52
C GLY A 210 27.09 -15.68 -1.67
N ASP A 211 27.23 -16.35 -0.52
CA ASP A 211 26.13 -16.74 0.36
C ASP A 211 25.37 -15.54 0.94
N PHE A 212 26.06 -14.42 1.16
CA PHE A 212 25.45 -13.19 1.66
C PHE A 212 24.43 -12.59 0.69
N GLY A 213 24.74 -12.55 -0.61
CA GLY A 213 23.81 -12.05 -1.63
C GLY A 213 22.55 -12.91 -1.70
N LYS A 214 22.70 -14.23 -1.67
CA LYS A 214 21.57 -15.17 -1.65
C LYS A 214 20.71 -15.03 -0.39
N LEU A 215 21.34 -14.87 0.77
CA LEU A 215 20.65 -14.64 2.03
C LEU A 215 19.85 -13.32 2.00
N LEU A 216 20.47 -12.23 1.54
CA LEU A 216 19.83 -10.92 1.39
C LEU A 216 18.62 -11.00 0.47
N HIS A 217 18.76 -11.64 -0.70
CA HIS A 217 17.68 -11.80 -1.67
C HIS A 217 16.49 -12.56 -1.09
N ASN A 218 16.74 -13.74 -0.52
CA ASN A 218 15.67 -14.59 0.00
C ASN A 218 14.98 -13.96 1.22
N THR A 219 15.75 -13.30 2.08
CA THR A 219 15.21 -12.60 3.25
C THR A 219 14.38 -11.41 2.82
N SER A 220 14.87 -10.60 1.88
CA SER A 220 14.13 -9.44 1.36
C SER A 220 12.84 -9.88 0.68
N PHE A 221 12.88 -10.95 -0.12
CA PHE A 221 11.69 -11.51 -0.78
C PHE A 221 10.58 -11.84 0.22
N LEU A 222 10.91 -12.52 1.32
CA LEU A 222 9.94 -12.86 2.36
C LEU A 222 9.47 -11.61 3.11
N LEU A 223 10.38 -10.69 3.45
CA LEU A 223 10.06 -9.48 4.21
C LEU A 223 9.14 -8.51 3.46
N ILE A 224 9.24 -8.43 2.12
CA ILE A 224 8.28 -7.67 1.28
C ILE A 224 6.86 -8.05 1.69
N TRP A 225 6.54 -9.34 1.63
CA TRP A 225 5.18 -9.81 1.86
C TRP A 225 4.77 -9.83 3.32
N ILE A 226 5.73 -10.05 4.23
CA ILE A 226 5.49 -9.95 5.68
C ILE A 226 4.99 -8.55 6.07
N PHE A 227 5.49 -7.50 5.39
CA PHE A 227 5.05 -6.14 5.67
C PHE A 227 3.88 -5.68 4.79
N TYR A 228 3.81 -6.15 3.54
CA TYR A 228 2.87 -5.63 2.56
C TYR A 228 1.39 -5.90 2.91
N ILE A 229 1.01 -7.17 3.12
CA ILE A 229 -0.40 -7.49 3.39
C ILE A 229 -0.89 -6.89 4.71
N PRO A 230 -0.13 -6.95 5.82
CA PRO A 230 -0.52 -6.24 7.04
C PRO A 230 -0.67 -4.73 6.84
N SER A 231 0.19 -4.09 6.03
CA SER A 231 0.02 -2.69 5.63
C SER A 231 -1.33 -2.44 4.95
N GLN A 232 -1.65 -3.21 3.90
CA GLN A 232 -2.91 -3.06 3.15
C GLN A 232 -4.15 -3.32 4.03
N VAL A 233 -4.08 -4.26 4.97
CA VAL A 233 -5.17 -4.50 5.93
C VAL A 233 -5.37 -3.30 6.86
N LEU A 234 -4.30 -2.75 7.44
CA LEU A 234 -4.42 -1.58 8.32
C LEU A 234 -4.94 -0.36 7.56
N LEU A 235 -4.40 -0.10 6.37
CA LEU A 235 -4.82 1.04 5.55
C LEU A 235 -6.27 0.89 5.07
N SER A 236 -6.71 -0.31 4.67
CA SER A 236 -8.10 -0.52 4.24
C SER A 236 -9.10 -0.34 5.39
N LEU A 237 -8.76 -0.76 6.61
CA LEU A 237 -9.58 -0.56 7.81
C LEU A 237 -9.56 0.88 8.32
N SER A 238 -8.55 1.67 7.98
CA SER A 238 -8.37 3.02 8.52
C SER A 238 -9.49 4.01 8.18
N GLY A 239 -10.34 3.71 7.20
CA GLY A 239 -11.51 4.54 6.86
C GLY A 239 -12.77 4.23 7.69
N TYR A 240 -12.79 3.13 8.44
CA TYR A 240 -13.98 2.63 9.15
C TYR A 240 -14.20 3.33 10.49
N ASP A 241 -15.39 3.85 10.74
CA ASP A 241 -15.76 4.48 12.02
C ASP A 241 -16.10 3.43 13.09
N PHE A 242 -15.11 3.13 13.92
CA PHE A 242 -15.26 2.20 15.05
C PHE A 242 -16.10 2.77 16.20
N ASN A 243 -16.26 4.09 16.30
CA ASN A 243 -16.99 4.73 17.42
C ASN A 243 -18.51 4.66 17.22
N LYS A 244 -18.99 4.82 15.98
CA LYS A 244 -20.41 4.69 15.64
C LYS A 244 -21.01 3.35 16.08
N LYS A 245 -20.23 2.29 16.03
CA LYS A 245 -20.62 0.95 16.48
C LYS A 245 -20.63 0.79 18.00
N ARG A 246 -19.79 1.54 18.70
CA ARG A 246 -19.68 1.52 20.17
C ARG A 246 -20.91 2.16 20.83
N ASN A 247 -21.44 3.21 20.21
CA ASN A 247 -22.63 3.93 20.68
C ASN A 247 -23.96 3.18 20.44
N LEU A 248 -23.96 2.15 19.57
CA LEU A 248 -25.15 1.32 19.30
C LEU A 248 -25.24 0.09 20.22
N LYS A 249 -24.23 -0.14 21.07
CA LYS A 249 -24.19 -1.25 22.05
C LYS A 249 -24.52 -0.81 23.48
N ILE A 250 -24.90 0.47 23.66
CA ILE A 250 -25.41 1.05 24.90
C ILE A 250 -26.91 1.27 24.70
#